data_AF-A0A0R1VCY6-F1
#
_entry.id   AF-A0A0R1VCY6-F1
#
_cell.length_a   1.000
_cell.length_b   1.000
_cell.length_c   1.000
_cell.angle_alpha   90.00
_cell.angle_beta   90.00
_cell.angle_gamma   90.00
#
_symmetry.space_group_name_H-M   'P 1'
#
loop_
_entity.id
_entity.type
_entity.pdbx_description
1 polymer ?
#
loop_
_entity_poly.entity_id
_entity_poly.type
_entity_poly.pdbx_seq_one_letter_code
_entity_poly.pdbx_strand_id
1 'polypeptide(L)'
;MVKPMIGITGGVLTNAGPFQGYHRSYVNEDYVQAVIANGGVPLIIPVTNDEAVIKSQINTVDAVILSGGNDIDPRNYHENTTLESDDLMPSRDWFDLQVVQLAERDE
;
A
#
# COMPACT_ATOMS: atom_id res chain seq x y z
N MET A 1 -3.39 -16.09 23.12
CA MET A 1 -4.21 -15.13 22.33
C MET A 1 -3.78 -15.26 20.88
N VAL A 2 -4.72 -15.19 19.94
CA VAL A 2 -4.39 -15.12 18.51
C VAL A 2 -3.73 -13.75 18.25
N LYS A 3 -2.61 -13.73 17.53
CA LYS A 3 -1.95 -12.46 17.18
C LYS A 3 -2.70 -11.80 16.02
N PRO A 4 -2.93 -10.48 16.04
CA PRO A 4 -3.61 -9.80 14.95
C PRO A 4 -2.74 -9.79 13.68
N MET A 5 -3.33 -10.14 12.54
CA MET A 5 -2.74 -10.03 11.22
C MET A 5 -2.89 -8.59 10.72
N ILE A 6 -1.78 -7.92 10.48
CA ILE A 6 -1.75 -6.53 10.05
C ILE A 6 -1.26 -6.47 8.61
N GLY A 7 -2.16 -6.09 7.71
CA GLY A 7 -1.82 -5.80 6.32
C GLY A 7 -1.01 -4.51 6.24
N ILE A 8 0.04 -4.50 5.43
CA ILE A 8 0.85 -3.31 5.19
C ILE A 8 0.89 -3.10 3.67
N THR A 9 0.30 -2.01 3.17
CA THR A 9 0.30 -1.74 1.73
C THR A 9 1.72 -1.53 1.23
N GLY A 10 2.04 -2.11 0.08
CA GLY A 10 3.35 -1.97 -0.54
C GLY A 10 3.42 -0.79 -1.51
N GLY A 11 4.64 -0.47 -1.95
CA GLY A 11 4.91 0.34 -3.13
C GLY A 11 5.49 -0.49 -4.27
N VAL A 12 5.82 0.16 -5.38
CA VAL A 12 6.51 -0.45 -6.52
C VAL A 12 7.85 0.26 -6.75
N LEU A 13 8.92 -0.52 -6.82
CA LEU A 13 10.28 -0.03 -7.02
C LEU A 13 10.86 -0.58 -8.32
N THR A 14 11.18 0.28 -9.28
CA THR A 14 11.63 -0.13 -10.62
C THR A 14 13.13 0.04 -10.83
N ASN A 15 13.75 1.10 -10.30
CA ASN A 15 15.11 1.52 -10.66
C ASN A 15 16.06 1.67 -9.47
N ALA A 16 16.10 0.68 -8.57
CA ALA A 16 16.96 0.73 -7.39
C ALA A 16 17.92 -0.47 -7.28
N GLY A 17 19.20 -0.17 -7.04
CA GLY A 17 20.23 -1.20 -6.88
C GLY A 17 20.51 -1.98 -8.18
N PRO A 18 20.93 -3.26 -8.09
CA PRO A 18 21.41 -4.02 -9.24
C PRO A 18 20.31 -4.53 -10.18
N PHE A 19 19.03 -4.40 -9.80
CA PHE A 19 17.88 -4.92 -10.54
C PHE A 19 17.14 -3.81 -11.29
N GLN A 20 17.87 -3.07 -12.13
CA GLN A 20 17.30 -1.98 -12.93
C GLN A 20 16.26 -2.53 -13.93
N GLY A 21 15.13 -1.83 -14.07
CA GLY A 21 14.03 -2.22 -14.95
C GLY A 21 13.10 -3.32 -14.40
N TYR A 22 13.39 -3.89 -13.22
CA TYR A 22 12.49 -4.84 -12.58
C TYR A 22 11.52 -4.13 -11.65
N HIS A 23 10.22 -4.31 -11.88
CA HIS A 23 9.19 -3.91 -10.93
C HIS A 23 9.22 -4.83 -9.71
N ARG A 24 9.39 -4.24 -8.52
CA ARG A 24 9.41 -4.99 -7.26
C ARG A 24 8.38 -4.41 -6.30
N SER A 25 7.53 -5.27 -5.77
CA SER A 25 6.71 -4.93 -4.61
C SER A 25 7.61 -4.81 -3.39
N TYR A 26 7.49 -3.72 -2.65
CA TYR A 26 8.31 -3.47 -1.46
C TYR A 26 7.53 -2.72 -0.38
N VAL A 27 8.08 -2.72 0.83
CA VAL A 27 7.71 -1.81 1.90
C VAL A 27 8.97 -1.45 2.69
N ASN A 28 9.01 -0.29 3.34
CA ASN A 28 10.09 0.03 4.28
C ASN A 28 10.00 -0.89 5.50
N GLU A 29 11.16 -1.42 5.92
CA GLU A 29 11.28 -2.38 7.01
C GLU A 29 10.71 -1.86 8.34
N ASP A 30 10.74 -0.54 8.55
CA ASP A 30 10.22 0.11 9.75
C ASP A 30 8.75 -0.22 10.02
N TYR A 31 7.92 -0.35 8.98
CA TYR A 31 6.52 -0.75 9.13
C TYR A 31 6.40 -2.20 9.63
N VAL A 32 7.21 -3.10 9.05
CA VAL A 32 7.25 -4.52 9.44
C VAL A 32 7.70 -4.65 10.89
N GLN A 33 8.79 -3.97 11.26
CA GLN A 33 9.34 -3.99 12.60
C GLN A 33 8.39 -3.37 13.63
N ALA A 34 7.69 -2.29 13.29
CA ALA A 34 6.69 -1.68 14.16
C ALA A 34 5.56 -2.66 14.50
N VAL A 35 5.05 -3.40 13.51
CA VAL A 35 4.02 -4.43 13.75
C VAL A 35 4.56 -5.55 14.64
N ILE A 36 5.75 -6.07 14.36
CA ILE A 36 6.36 -7.16 15.13
C ILE A 36 6.60 -6.72 16.59
N ALA A 37 7.15 -5.53 16.80
CA ALA A 37 7.46 -4.99 18.11
C ALA A 37 6.21 -4.82 18.99
N ASN A 38 5.02 -4.66 18.37
CA ASN A 38 3.74 -4.56 19.05
C ASN A 38 2.95 -5.89 19.07
N GLY A 39 3.59 -7.01 18.73
CA GLY A 39 3.01 -8.35 18.87
C GLY A 39 2.07 -8.79 17.75
N GLY A 40 1.96 -8.02 16.67
CA GLY A 40 1.19 -8.38 15.47
C GLY A 40 1.94 -9.31 14.51
N VAL A 41 1.25 -9.76 13.46
CA VAL A 41 1.80 -10.54 12.35
C VAL A 41 1.73 -9.68 11.08
N PRO A 42 2.85 -9.15 10.57
CA PRO A 42 2.84 -8.31 9.38
C PRO A 42 2.63 -9.13 8.10
N LEU A 43 1.75 -8.66 7.21
CA LEU A 43 1.56 -9.19 5.87
C LEU A 43 1.71 -8.06 4.85
N ILE A 44 2.64 -8.19 3.90
CA ILE A 44 2.83 -7.18 2.85
C ILE A 44 1.77 -7.38 1.78
N ILE A 45 1.01 -6.32 1.48
CA ILE A 45 -0.04 -6.31 0.47
C ILE A 45 0.50 -5.62 -0.79
N PRO A 46 0.75 -6.35 -1.89
CA PRO A 46 1.28 -5.74 -3.11
C PRO A 46 0.23 -4.88 -3.82
N VAL A 47 0.68 -3.77 -4.43
CA VAL A 47 -0.14 -2.94 -5.31
C VAL A 47 -0.65 -3.77 -6.49
N THR A 48 -1.96 -3.73 -6.74
CA THR A 48 -2.62 -4.38 -7.86
C THR A 48 -3.79 -3.53 -8.34
N ASN A 49 -4.22 -3.72 -9.58
CA ASN A 49 -5.41 -3.08 -10.16
C ASN A 49 -6.63 -4.02 -10.20
N ASP A 50 -6.54 -5.19 -9.56
CA ASP A 50 -7.62 -6.18 -9.50
C ASP A 50 -8.43 -6.03 -8.19
N GLU A 51 -9.62 -5.47 -8.29
CA GLU A 51 -10.51 -5.20 -7.15
C GLU A 51 -10.89 -6.48 -6.36
N ALA A 52 -11.08 -7.61 -7.03
CA ALA A 52 -11.43 -8.87 -6.37
C ALA A 52 -10.25 -9.41 -5.54
N VAL A 53 -9.03 -9.21 -6.05
CA VAL A 53 -7.80 -9.51 -5.31
C VAL A 53 -7.65 -8.58 -4.11
N ILE A 54 -7.85 -7.27 -4.27
CA ILE A 54 -7.78 -6.30 -3.15
C ILE A 54 -8.78 -6.68 -2.07
N LYS A 55 -10.03 -6.96 -2.45
CA LYS A 55 -11.06 -7.42 -1.50
C LYS A 55 -10.64 -8.68 -0.75
N SER A 56 -10.06 -9.65 -1.46
CA SER A 56 -9.57 -10.88 -0.82
C SER A 56 -8.39 -10.62 0.13
N GLN A 57 -7.50 -9.69 -0.22
CA GLN A 57 -6.38 -9.27 0.64
C GLN A 57 -6.88 -8.59 1.93
N ILE A 58 -7.81 -7.65 1.81
CA ILE A 58 -8.37 -6.91 2.95
C ILE A 58 -9.18 -7.82 3.87
N ASN A 59 -10.00 -8.71 3.32
CA ASN A 59 -10.75 -9.69 4.12
C ASN A 59 -9.87 -10.72 4.87
N THR A 60 -8.57 -10.79 4.57
CA THR A 60 -7.64 -11.72 5.22
C THR A 60 -6.95 -11.11 6.44
N VAL A 61 -6.98 -9.79 6.61
CA VAL A 61 -6.25 -9.08 7.68
C VAL A 61 -7.22 -8.49 8.71
N ASP A 62 -6.77 -8.37 9.96
CA ASP A 62 -7.58 -7.78 11.03
C ASP A 62 -7.52 -6.24 11.01
N ALA A 63 -6.47 -5.68 10.42
CA ALA A 63 -6.29 -4.25 10.22
C ALA A 63 -5.29 -3.99 9.09
N VAL A 64 -5.29 -2.76 8.57
CA VAL A 64 -4.36 -2.33 7.52
C VAL A 64 -3.59 -1.07 7.92
N ILE A 65 -2.32 -1.02 7.55
CA ILE A 65 -1.46 0.15 7.58
C ILE A 65 -1.21 0.57 6.13
N LEU A 66 -1.57 1.81 5.80
CA LEU A 66 -1.14 2.45 4.57
C LEU A 66 0.31 2.89 4.74
N SER A 67 1.24 2.26 4.03
CA SER A 67 2.65 2.68 4.07
C SER A 67 2.85 4.00 3.32
N GLY A 68 3.94 4.71 3.59
CA GLY A 68 4.34 5.91 2.85
C GLY A 68 4.94 5.58 1.48
N GLY A 69 5.26 6.61 0.68
CA GLY A 69 6.00 6.50 -0.58
C GLY A 69 5.65 7.68 -1.48
N ASN A 70 5.30 7.41 -2.75
CA ASN A 70 4.91 8.38 -3.77
C ASN A 70 3.88 9.42 -3.29
N ASP A 71 3.99 10.64 -3.82
CA ASP A 71 3.00 11.68 -3.64
C ASP A 71 1.65 11.29 -4.27
N ILE A 72 0.55 11.71 -3.64
CA ILE A 72 -0.81 11.53 -4.17
C ILE A 72 -1.02 12.49 -5.33
N ASP A 73 -1.58 12.00 -6.42
CA ASP A 73 -1.95 12.81 -7.56
C ASP A 73 -2.96 13.91 -7.17
N PRO A 74 -2.64 15.20 -7.40
CA PRO A 74 -3.52 16.32 -7.09
C PRO A 74 -4.95 16.22 -7.65
N ARG A 75 -5.10 15.48 -8.76
CA ARG A 75 -6.40 15.25 -9.39
C ARG A 75 -7.36 14.48 -8.49
N ASN A 76 -6.85 13.65 -7.58
CA ASN A 76 -7.66 12.90 -6.61
C ASN A 76 -8.32 13.81 -5.56
N TYR A 77 -7.83 15.03 -5.37
CA TYR A 77 -8.41 16.04 -4.48
C TYR A 77 -8.76 17.34 -5.20
N HIS A 78 -9.10 17.24 -6.50
CA HIS A 78 -9.62 18.33 -7.34
C HIS A 78 -8.66 19.50 -7.58
N GLU A 79 -7.36 19.30 -7.44
CA GLU A 79 -6.34 20.28 -7.80
C GLU A 79 -5.66 19.95 -9.13
N ASN A 80 -5.12 20.99 -9.78
CA ASN A 80 -4.35 20.81 -11.00
C ASN A 80 -2.93 20.33 -10.66
N THR A 81 -2.40 19.43 -11.48
CA THR A 81 -1.00 19.03 -11.43
C THR A 81 -0.15 20.22 -11.90
N THR A 82 0.34 21.03 -10.97
CA THR A 82 1.11 22.26 -11.28
C THR A 82 2.60 22.01 -11.48
N LEU A 83 3.07 20.83 -11.10
CA LEU A 83 4.44 20.35 -11.25
C LEU A 83 4.38 18.94 -11.83
N GLU A 84 5.23 18.65 -12.83
CA GLU A 84 5.61 17.28 -13.15
C GLU A 84 6.34 16.74 -11.91
N SER A 85 5.60 16.24 -10.92
CA SER A 85 6.20 15.47 -9.84
C SER A 85 6.54 14.11 -10.43
N ASP A 86 7.84 13.87 -10.60
CA ASP A 86 8.38 12.57 -11.04
C ASP A 86 8.06 11.44 -10.05
N ASP A 87 7.47 11.76 -8.89
CA ASP A 87 7.16 10.83 -7.81
C ASP A 87 5.67 10.48 -7.69
N LEU A 88 4.85 10.74 -8.72
CA LEU A 88 3.45 10.31 -8.75
C LEU A 88 3.31 8.84 -9.15
N MET A 89 2.38 8.13 -8.51
CA MET A 89 1.99 6.77 -8.91
C MET A 89 0.47 6.58 -8.89
N PRO A 90 -0.26 7.03 -9.93
CA PRO A 90 -1.73 7.00 -9.94
C PRO A 90 -2.36 5.61 -9.73
N SER A 91 -1.67 4.54 -10.15
CA SER A 91 -2.12 3.16 -9.91
C SER A 91 -2.11 2.79 -8.42
N ARG A 92 -1.17 3.34 -7.65
CA ARG A 92 -1.11 3.16 -6.20
C ARG A 92 -2.18 3.99 -5.53
N ASP A 93 -2.38 5.24 -5.92
CA ASP A 93 -3.42 6.08 -5.35
C ASP A 93 -4.79 5.41 -5.46
N TRP A 94 -5.10 4.88 -6.65
CA TRP A 94 -6.32 4.11 -6.86
C TRP A 94 -6.41 2.90 -5.94
N PHE A 95 -5.32 2.12 -5.83
CA PHE A 95 -5.24 0.95 -4.97
C PHE A 95 -5.46 1.32 -3.48
N ASP A 96 -4.75 2.32 -2.96
CA ASP A 96 -4.85 2.75 -1.56
C ASP A 96 -6.27 3.27 -1.26
N LEU A 97 -6.91 3.97 -2.21
CA LEU A 97 -8.33 4.36 -2.10
C LEU A 97 -9.26 3.15 -2.04
N GLN A 98 -9.03 2.11 -2.84
CA GLN A 98 -9.83 0.87 -2.76
C GLN A 98 -9.63 0.16 -1.41
N VAL A 99 -8.39 0.10 -0.92
CA VAL A 99 -8.06 -0.47 0.39
C VAL A 99 -8.82 0.24 1.51
N VAL A 100 -8.80 1.58 1.54
CA VAL A 100 -9.54 2.36 2.53
C VAL A 100 -11.03 2.10 2.45
N GLN A 101 -11.61 2.15 1.24
CA GLN A 101 -13.05 1.92 1.05
C GLN A 101 -13.47 0.52 1.51
N LEU A 102 -12.64 -0.50 1.30
CA LEU A 102 -12.94 -1.86 1.73
C LEU A 102 -12.77 -2.01 3.24
N ALA A 103 -11.72 -1.45 3.83
CA ALA A 103 -11.45 -1.53 5.27
C ALA A 103 -12.46 -0.73 6.12
N GLU A 104 -13.03 0.35 5.59
CA GLU A 104 -14.08 1.13 6.27
C GLU A 104 -15.47 0.48 6.20
N ARG A 105 -15.71 -0.43 5.25
CA ARG A 105 -17.04 -0.99 4.93
C ARG A 105 -17.38 -2.28 5.69
N ASP A 106 -16.59 -2.66 6.67
CA ASP A 106 -16.92 -3.80 7.54
C ASP A 106 -18.07 -3.41 8.51
N GLU A 107 -19.30 -3.55 8.01
CA GLU A 107 -20.54 -3.77 8.79
C GLU A 107 -20.81 -5.26 9.01
#